data_AF-A0A7C7W0G3-F1
#
_entry.id   AF-A0A7C7W0G3-F1
#
_cell.length_a   1.000
_cell.length_b   1.000
_cell.length_c   1.000
_cell.angle_alpha   90.00
_cell.angle_beta   90.00
_cell.angle_gamma   90.00
#
_symmetry.space_group_name_H-M   'P 1'
#
loop_
_entity.id
_entity.type
_entity.pdbx_description
1 polymer ?
#
loop_
_entity_poly.entity_id
_entity_poly.type
_entity_poly.pdbx_seq_one_letter_code
_entity_poly.pdbx_strand_id
1 'polypeptide(L)'
;MATLTAVVIAGCTTAAGNGKASTQPTEKPVAVQADETETAEKLPQNVLRVGISPDYPPMIFKQGKKLAGLEFEPASILARELDRLVKFVELRWDQQIPAL
;
A
#
# COMPACT_ATOMS: atom_id res chain seq x y z
N MET A 1 -35.53 -20.86 -16.79
CA MET A 1 -35.49 -20.56 -15.35
C MET A 1 -34.56 -21.57 -14.70
N ALA A 2 -33.28 -21.23 -14.49
CA ALA A 2 -32.30 -22.11 -13.87
C ALA A 2 -32.10 -21.66 -12.42
N THR A 3 -32.20 -22.62 -11.51
CA THR A 3 -32.37 -22.45 -10.06
C THR A 3 -31.06 -22.15 -9.34
N LEU A 4 -31.15 -21.24 -8.37
CA LEU A 4 -30.17 -20.95 -7.32
C LEU A 4 -29.71 -22.22 -6.60
N THR A 5 -28.44 -22.28 -6.21
CA THR A 5 -28.00 -23.04 -5.04
C THR A 5 -26.89 -22.27 -4.34
N ALA A 6 -27.24 -21.59 -3.24
CA ALA A 6 -26.31 -20.99 -2.31
C ALA A 6 -25.97 -22.02 -1.22
N VAL A 7 -24.69 -22.23 -0.95
CA VAL A 7 -24.21 -23.00 0.21
C VAL A 7 -23.59 -22.01 1.19
N VAL A 8 -24.22 -21.88 2.35
CA VAL A 8 -23.76 -21.14 3.52
C VAL A 8 -23.17 -22.17 4.48
N ILE A 9 -21.92 -21.95 4.92
CA ILE A 9 -21.32 -22.76 5.98
C ILE A 9 -21.20 -21.87 7.22
N ALA A 10 -22.01 -22.21 8.22
CA ALA A 10 -21.99 -21.65 9.55
C ALA A 10 -20.85 -22.28 10.38
N GLY A 11 -20.17 -21.45 11.18
CA GLY A 11 -19.20 -21.88 12.17
C GLY A 11 -19.26 -20.97 13.39
N CYS A 12 -20.28 -21.16 14.23
CA CYS A 12 -20.33 -20.61 15.59
C CYS A 12 -19.66 -21.60 16.55
N THR A 13 -18.64 -21.18 17.28
CA THR A 13 -18.25 -21.84 18.54
C THR A 13 -18.06 -20.76 19.60
N THR A 14 -18.73 -20.97 20.73
CA THR A 14 -18.79 -20.09 21.90
C THR A 14 -17.91 -20.68 22.99
N ALA A 15 -17.15 -19.83 23.70
CA ALA A 15 -16.64 -20.16 25.03
C ALA A 15 -16.69 -18.91 25.91
N ALA A 16 -17.41 -19.01 27.03
CA ALA A 16 -17.60 -17.99 28.06
C ALA A 16 -16.65 -18.24 29.25
N GLY A 17 -16.17 -17.16 29.89
CA GLY A 17 -15.45 -17.24 31.17
C GLY A 17 -15.07 -15.85 31.70
N ASN A 18 -15.68 -15.45 32.82
CA ASN A 18 -15.58 -14.13 33.46
C ASN A 18 -14.68 -14.20 34.71
N GLY A 19 -13.78 -13.25 34.94
CA GLY A 19 -12.90 -13.21 36.12
C GLY A 19 -12.29 -11.82 36.37
N LYS A 20 -12.32 -11.35 37.62
CA LYS A 20 -12.23 -9.96 38.09
C LYS A 20 -10.80 -9.52 38.46
N ALA A 21 -10.46 -8.27 38.13
CA ALA A 21 -9.49 -7.29 38.68
C ALA A 21 -8.35 -7.72 39.65
N SER A 22 -7.11 -7.28 39.37
CA SER A 22 -6.24 -6.49 40.29
C SER A 22 -4.83 -6.20 39.72
N THR A 23 -4.37 -4.94 39.89
CA THR A 23 -2.97 -4.45 40.10
C THR A 23 -1.91 -4.45 38.97
N GLN A 24 -1.39 -3.23 38.69
CA GLN A 24 -0.20 -2.79 37.91
C GLN A 24 1.12 -3.55 38.28
N PRO A 25 2.22 -3.58 37.46
CA PRO A 25 2.91 -2.41 36.83
C PRO A 25 3.75 -2.67 35.53
N THR A 26 4.52 -1.65 35.11
CA THR A 26 5.83 -1.68 34.38
C THR A 26 5.92 -1.78 32.83
N GLU A 27 6.62 -0.77 32.30
CA GLU A 27 7.45 -0.60 31.09
C GLU A 27 7.59 -1.71 30.01
N LYS A 28 7.27 -1.32 28.75
CA LYS A 28 7.76 -1.74 27.40
C LYS A 28 7.71 -3.24 27.01
N PRO A 29 7.52 -3.63 25.71
CA PRO A 29 7.08 -2.91 24.51
C PRO A 29 5.72 -3.44 24.00
N VAL A 30 4.88 -2.58 23.42
CA VAL A 30 3.72 -3.05 22.66
C VAL A 30 4.23 -3.59 21.33
N ALA A 31 4.31 -4.91 21.25
CA ALA A 31 4.26 -5.62 19.99
C ALA A 31 2.91 -5.30 19.34
N VAL A 32 2.91 -4.37 18.39
CA VAL A 32 1.80 -4.26 17.43
C VAL A 32 2.12 -5.24 16.31
N GLN A 33 1.60 -6.45 16.46
CA GLN A 33 1.29 -7.30 15.32
C GLN A 33 -0.05 -6.83 14.75
N ALA A 34 0.03 -6.21 13.58
CA ALA A 34 -0.98 -6.19 12.53
C ALA A 34 -0.13 -6.31 11.26
N ASP A 35 -0.05 -7.45 10.59
CA ASP A 35 -1.12 -8.14 9.88
C ASP A 35 -2.10 -7.19 9.20
N GLU A 36 -1.59 -6.48 8.19
CA GLU A 36 -2.36 -6.24 6.99
C GLU A 36 -1.55 -6.77 5.81
N THR A 37 -2.13 -7.80 5.21
CA THR A 37 -1.67 -8.46 3.99
C THR A 37 -1.80 -7.48 2.82
N GLU A 38 -0.85 -6.56 2.66
CA GLU A 38 -0.61 -5.93 1.37
C GLU A 38 0.54 -6.69 0.72
N THR A 39 0.20 -7.73 -0.04
CA THR A 39 1.14 -8.37 -0.96
C THR A 39 1.55 -7.29 -1.96
N ALA A 40 2.62 -6.56 -1.65
CA ALA A 40 3.32 -5.75 -2.61
C ALA A 40 3.71 -6.68 -3.74
N GLU A 41 2.91 -6.74 -4.81
CA GLU A 41 3.21 -7.56 -5.97
C GLU A 41 4.60 -7.14 -6.44
N LYS A 42 5.52 -8.12 -6.35
CA LYS A 42 6.88 -7.96 -6.81
C LYS A 42 6.80 -7.77 -8.32
N LEU A 43 6.90 -6.52 -8.74
CA LEU A 43 6.89 -6.19 -10.16
C LEU A 43 8.05 -6.93 -10.86
N PRO A 44 7.87 -7.27 -12.16
CA PRO A 44 8.94 -7.87 -12.93
C PRO A 44 10.20 -6.99 -12.87
N GLN A 45 11.37 -7.62 -12.89
CA GLN A 45 12.65 -6.96 -12.65
C GLN A 45 12.98 -5.87 -13.69
N ASN A 46 12.27 -5.83 -14.83
CA ASN A 46 12.42 -4.83 -15.89
C ASN A 46 11.57 -3.56 -15.69
N VAL A 47 10.91 -3.39 -14.54
CA VAL A 47 10.14 -2.17 -14.23
C VAL A 47 11.01 -1.20 -13.43
N LEU A 48 11.10 0.05 -13.89
CA LEU A 48 11.59 1.18 -13.12
C LEU A 48 10.43 1.77 -12.30
N ARG A 49 10.47 1.55 -10.98
CA ARG A 49 9.53 2.16 -10.03
C ARG A 49 10.01 3.56 -9.68
N VAL A 50 9.14 4.56 -9.79
CA VAL A 50 9.45 5.95 -9.46
C VAL A 50 8.44 6.44 -8.42
N GLY A 51 8.91 6.71 -7.20
CA GLY A 51 8.12 7.31 -6.13
C GLY A 51 7.78 8.76 -6.45
N ILE A 52 6.51 9.15 -6.31
CA ILE A 52 6.03 10.52 -6.60
C ILE A 52 5.03 10.99 -5.55
N SER A 53 5.01 12.30 -5.30
CA SER A 53 4.01 12.96 -4.43
C SER A 53 3.26 13.99 -5.29
N PRO A 54 2.11 13.62 -5.89
CA PRO A 54 1.45 14.42 -6.94
C PRO A 54 0.62 15.60 -6.38
N ASP A 55 1.12 16.22 -5.32
CA ASP A 55 0.58 17.38 -4.61
C ASP A 55 1.54 18.57 -4.61
N TYR A 56 2.61 18.52 -5.42
CA TYR A 56 3.66 19.53 -5.48
C TYR A 56 3.81 20.19 -6.86
N PRO A 57 2.85 21.02 -7.31
CA PRO A 57 2.99 21.78 -8.55
C PRO A 57 4.10 22.85 -8.45
N PRO A 58 4.87 23.11 -9.53
CA PRO A 58 4.77 22.53 -10.87
C PRO A 58 5.61 21.25 -11.06
N MET A 59 6.22 20.71 -10.01
CA MET A 59 7.14 19.57 -10.09
C MET A 59 6.42 18.29 -10.51
N ILE A 60 5.38 17.90 -9.79
CA ILE A 60 4.51 16.79 -10.17
C ILE A 60 3.12 16.94 -9.56
N PHE A 61 2.08 16.79 -10.38
CA PHE A 61 0.70 16.97 -9.98
C PHE A 61 -0.27 16.20 -10.88
N LYS A 62 -1.51 16.02 -10.42
CA LYS A 62 -2.60 15.44 -11.23
C LYS A 62 -3.35 16.51 -12.01
N GLN A 63 -3.44 16.35 -13.33
CA GLN A 63 -4.36 17.07 -14.20
C GLN A 63 -5.52 16.14 -14.57
N GLY A 64 -6.57 16.16 -13.76
CA GLY A 64 -7.66 15.19 -13.83
C GLY A 64 -7.17 13.79 -13.49
N LYS A 65 -7.23 12.87 -14.46
CA LYS A 65 -6.76 11.48 -14.30
C LYS A 65 -5.31 11.25 -14.78
N LYS A 66 -4.63 12.30 -15.22
CA LYS A 66 -3.27 12.23 -15.78
C LYS A 66 -2.26 12.86 -14.83
N LEU A 67 -1.05 12.33 -14.81
CA LEU A 67 0.09 13.00 -14.17
C LEU A 67 0.68 14.04 -15.13
N ALA A 68 1.17 15.14 -14.56
CA ALA A 68 1.83 16.22 -15.25
C ALA A 68 2.88 16.86 -14.32
N GLY A 69 3.79 17.65 -14.88
CA GLY A 69 4.81 18.37 -14.13
C GLY A 69 6.22 18.13 -14.67
N LEU A 70 7.18 18.90 -14.14
CA LEU A 70 8.57 18.88 -14.56
C LEU A 70 9.25 17.51 -14.34
N GLU A 71 8.81 16.71 -13.37
CA GLU A 71 9.43 15.42 -13.03
C GLU A 71 8.83 14.25 -13.84
N PHE A 72 7.60 14.39 -14.35
CA PHE A 72 6.88 13.32 -15.02
C PHE A 72 7.55 12.90 -16.34
N GLU A 73 7.93 13.87 -17.17
CA GLU A 73 8.52 13.60 -18.48
C GLU A 73 9.94 13.02 -18.38
N PRO A 74 10.87 13.60 -17.58
CA PRO A 74 12.21 13.04 -17.43
C PRO A 74 12.23 11.60 -16.90
N ALA A 75 11.37 11.26 -15.94
CA ALA A 75 11.27 9.89 -15.43
C ALA A 75 10.85 8.89 -16.52
N SER A 76 9.93 9.32 -17.40
CA SER A 76 9.46 8.51 -18.52
C SER A 76 10.55 8.34 -19.59
N ILE A 77 11.32 9.40 -19.88
CA ILE A 77 12.46 9.35 -20.80
C ILE A 77 13.54 8.43 -20.24
N LEU A 78 13.90 8.59 -18.97
CA LEU A 78 14.91 7.76 -18.31
C LEU A 78 14.57 6.27 -18.38
N ALA A 79 13.30 5.90 -18.16
CA ALA A 79 12.89 4.51 -18.28
C ALA A 79 13.10 3.96 -19.70
N ARG A 80 12.81 4.75 -20.74
CA ARG A 80 13.04 4.37 -22.13
C ARG A 80 14.53 4.20 -22.44
N GLU A 81 15.38 5.11 -21.97
CA GLU A 81 16.83 5.01 -22.16
C GLU A 81 17.43 3.79 -21.44
N LEU A 82 16.79 3.33 -20.36
CA LEU A 82 17.19 2.12 -19.62
C LEU A 82 16.55 0.82 -20.17
N ASP A 83 15.78 0.88 -21.26
CA ASP A 83 14.97 -0.24 -21.79
C ASP A 83 14.08 -0.89 -20.71
N ARG A 84 13.45 -0.05 -19.89
CA ARG A 84 12.59 -0.43 -18.77
C ARG A 84 11.18 0.13 -18.90
N LEU A 85 10.21 -0.60 -18.37
CA LEU A 85 8.85 -0.06 -18.19
C LEU A 85 8.83 0.89 -17.00
N VAL A 86 8.23 2.07 -17.12
CA VAL A 86 8.05 2.98 -15.97
C VAL A 86 6.77 2.67 -15.20
N LYS A 87 6.85 2.66 -13.88
CA LYS A 87 5.68 2.64 -12.98
C LYS A 87 5.84 3.75 -11.95
N PHE A 88 4.95 4.75 -12.04
CA PHE A 88 4.80 5.75 -11.00
C PHE A 88 4.09 5.14 -9.79
N VAL A 89 4.68 5.33 -8.62
CA VAL A 89 4.17 4.87 -7.32
C VAL A 89 3.86 6.12 -6.51
N GLU A 90 2.58 6.33 -6.21
CA GLU A 90 2.18 7.46 -5.39
C GLU A 90 2.52 7.19 -3.93
N LEU A 91 3.34 8.07 -3.35
CA LEU A 91 3.79 8.03 -1.97
C LEU A 91 3.56 9.40 -1.34
N ARG A 92 3.29 9.42 -0.03
CA ARG A 92 3.37 10.69 0.71
C ARG A 92 4.81 11.17 0.76
N TRP A 93 5.01 12.48 0.91
CA TRP A 93 6.34 13.07 0.97
C TRP A 93 7.26 12.41 2.02
N ASP A 94 6.73 12.15 3.21
CA ASP A 94 7.46 11.52 4.32
C ASP A 94 7.79 10.04 4.09
N GLN A 95 7.20 9.41 3.06
CA GLN A 95 7.45 8.02 2.67
C GLN A 95 8.47 7.88 1.53
N GLN A 96 8.86 8.98 0.88
CA GLN A 96 9.79 8.95 -0.25
C GLN A 96 11.16 8.39 0.14
N ILE A 97 11.79 8.98 1.16
CA ILE A 97 13.14 8.57 1.61
C ILE A 97 13.15 7.14 2.18
N PRO A 98 12.19 6.72 3.03
CA PRO A 98 12.11 5.33 3.48
C PRO A 98 11.93 4.29 2.37
N ALA A 99 11.48 4.68 1.17
CA ALA A 99 11.18 3.78 0.05
C ALA A 99 12.31 3.63 -0.98
N LEU A 100 13.46 4.30 -0.79
CA LEU A 100 14.66 4.20 -1.63
C LEU A 100 15.52 2.98 -1.25
#